data_AF-A0A166XJB7-F1
#
_entry.id   AF-A0A166XJB7-F1
#
_cell.length_a   1.000
_cell.length_b   1.000
_cell.length_c   1.000
_cell.angle_alpha   90.00
_cell.angle_beta   90.00
_cell.angle_gamma   90.00
#
_symmetry.space_group_name_H-M   'P 1'
#
loop_
_entity.id
_entity.type
_entity.pdbx_description
1 polymer ?
#
loop_
_entity_poly.entity_id
_entity_poly.type
_entity_poly.pdbx_seq_one_letter_code
_entity_poly.pdbx_strand_id
1 'polypeptide(L)'
;MANLRSTYATRATLRVSCTKNIIISDDLGQRGDVTDDGSLALYLGNIQYGQSRDIVLKVQPAPYEAASALDQYVDAKVTVRPVLEGLGMAKTGNTVTCLADKSRLPEGELAYHASRGYICSFLAELLGAEANGDILIPLVDLETRLENFDSLFHEIPAREYNDELNRSLMKDLDGAKPQISTALGSDEHYESWGKHYLAGLLSAHVRQVCSSSQAAGPLQYGVNSRLFNSCRHRLTRAYNTMPRPKPAAKVTRSGACPTAHRDARVYNNATSHMHNVTEPGHGGDAASTKEKSSQVLESAMPTMRGQTKSFNAMDRNQDGRNEPDDDGDSQATAMTPGASQNAACFAHGTPLALEAGATAEVQDLRSGNMVQTLAGPRLVVGVLRTFVENEVLCRLGDVLVTAWHPVSFDGVVWYFPVHLTVDPIMYTGDVYSILLEVDSSPFAHTVQVGGLWGTTLGHGVTSVGASGGGEGADDARAHPFFGDYVSVCDKIAVLRPMNGAYQCYGVTRDQRTGLVNGFRTCQPKPDASGAQP
;
A
#
# COMPACT_ATOMS: atom_id res chain seq x y z
N MET A 1 -8.58 -5.50 -3.12
CA MET A 1 -7.93 -4.39 -3.86
C MET A 1 -6.84 -3.69 -3.06
N ALA A 2 -7.10 -3.20 -1.84
CA ALA A 2 -6.05 -2.56 -1.02
C ALA A 2 -4.83 -3.47 -0.78
N ASN A 3 -5.03 -4.71 -0.32
CA ASN A 3 -3.94 -5.70 -0.14
C ASN A 3 -3.14 -5.95 -1.43
N LEU A 4 -3.78 -5.90 -2.59
CA LEU A 4 -3.07 -6.13 -3.86
C LEU A 4 -2.18 -4.93 -4.20
N ARG A 5 -2.71 -3.72 -4.02
CA ARG A 5 -2.01 -2.46 -4.32
C ARG A 5 -0.89 -2.14 -3.32
N SER A 6 -0.94 -2.71 -2.11
CA SER A 6 0.12 -2.61 -1.12
C SER A 6 1.15 -3.74 -1.18
N THR A 7 1.12 -4.63 -2.18
CA THR A 7 2.02 -5.80 -2.21
C THR A 7 3.44 -5.38 -2.60
N TYR A 8 4.40 -5.60 -1.71
CA TYR A 8 5.84 -5.42 -1.92
C TYR A 8 6.46 -6.58 -2.69
N ALA A 9 6.13 -7.83 -2.32
CA ALA A 9 6.65 -9.04 -2.94
C ALA A 9 5.52 -10.06 -3.14
N THR A 10 5.51 -10.79 -4.25
CA THR A 10 4.43 -11.75 -4.59
C THR A 10 4.76 -13.20 -4.24
N ARG A 11 6.03 -13.49 -3.98
CA ARG A 11 6.53 -14.86 -3.73
C ARG A 11 7.65 -14.83 -2.70
N ALA A 12 7.26 -14.74 -1.44
CA ALA A 12 8.16 -14.92 -0.31
C ALA A 12 8.16 -16.37 0.15
N THR A 13 9.36 -16.92 0.35
CA THR A 13 9.60 -18.23 0.94
C THR A 13 10.57 -18.08 2.09
N LEU A 14 10.27 -18.71 3.21
CA LEU A 14 11.19 -18.82 4.34
C LEU A 14 11.70 -20.25 4.42
N ARG A 15 13.02 -20.42 4.46
CA ARG A 15 13.65 -21.69 4.78
C ARG A 15 14.21 -21.61 6.19
N VAL A 16 13.87 -22.58 7.03
CA VAL A 16 14.37 -22.67 8.40
C VAL A 16 15.10 -24.00 8.55
N SER A 17 16.36 -23.95 8.96
CA SER A 17 17.15 -25.13 9.31
C SER A 17 17.60 -25.04 10.76
N CYS A 18 17.64 -26.17 11.45
CA CYS A 18 18.09 -26.28 12.82
C CYS A 18 19.24 -27.28 12.95
N THR A 19 19.98 -27.20 14.04
CA THR A 19 20.87 -28.29 14.47
C THR A 19 20.10 -29.62 14.57
N LYS A 20 20.75 -30.76 14.27
CA LYS A 20 20.16 -32.08 13.91
C LYS A 20 19.13 -32.72 14.87
N ASN A 21 18.73 -32.06 15.94
CA ASN A 21 17.96 -32.61 17.06
C ASN A 21 16.72 -31.74 17.41
N ILE A 22 16.12 -31.04 16.44
CA ILE A 22 14.95 -30.18 16.65
C ILE A 22 13.89 -30.47 15.60
N ILE A 23 12.64 -30.62 16.04
CA ILE A 23 11.47 -30.67 15.16
C ILE A 23 10.80 -29.31 15.19
N ILE A 24 10.63 -28.69 14.02
CA ILE A 24 9.89 -27.45 13.85
C ILE A 24 8.51 -27.78 13.29
N SER A 25 7.44 -27.41 13.99
CA SER A 25 6.08 -27.49 13.46
C SER A 25 5.51 -26.09 13.21
N ASP A 26 4.84 -25.94 12.06
CA ASP A 26 4.02 -24.77 11.75
C ASP A 26 2.57 -25.07 12.11
N ASP A 27 2.04 -24.33 13.09
CA ASP A 27 0.64 -24.43 13.50
C ASP A 27 -0.32 -23.69 12.53
N LEU A 28 0.19 -22.97 11.53
CA LEU A 28 -0.64 -22.25 10.55
C LEU A 28 -1.22 -23.14 9.45
N GLY A 29 -0.97 -24.45 9.49
CA GLY A 29 -1.40 -25.39 8.46
C GLY A 29 -0.73 -25.17 7.09
N GLN A 30 0.28 -24.29 7.00
CA GLN A 30 1.10 -24.17 5.80
C GLN A 30 2.16 -25.26 5.87
N ARG A 31 1.80 -26.45 5.40
CA ARG A 31 2.72 -27.59 5.37
C ARG A 31 4.01 -27.15 4.68
N GLY A 32 5.09 -27.06 5.45
CA GLY A 32 6.40 -26.81 4.89
C GLY A 32 6.93 -28.09 4.28
N ASP A 33 7.47 -28.01 3.08
CA ASP A 33 8.18 -29.15 2.51
C ASP A 33 9.47 -29.33 3.33
N VAL A 34 9.62 -30.50 3.96
CA VAL A 34 10.91 -30.91 4.52
C VAL A 34 11.79 -31.22 3.32
N THR A 35 12.78 -30.38 3.09
CA THR A 35 13.72 -30.59 1.99
C THR A 35 14.69 -31.72 2.31
N ASP A 36 15.34 -32.28 1.29
CA ASP A 36 16.27 -33.42 1.43
C ASP A 36 17.42 -33.17 2.42
N ASP A 37 17.70 -31.91 2.74
CA ASP A 37 18.69 -31.46 3.73
C ASP A 37 18.15 -31.33 5.17
N GLY A 38 16.88 -31.66 5.41
CA GLY A 38 16.21 -31.57 6.72
C GLY A 38 15.71 -30.16 7.08
N SER A 39 15.75 -29.19 6.17
CA SER A 39 15.21 -27.84 6.40
C SER A 39 13.71 -27.76 6.14
N LEU A 40 13.01 -26.88 6.87
CA LEU A 40 11.58 -26.58 6.69
C LEU A 40 11.44 -25.40 5.72
N ALA A 41 10.77 -25.60 4.59
CA ALA A 41 10.47 -24.52 3.63
C ALA A 41 9.01 -24.08 3.70
N LEU A 42 8.76 -22.85 4.13
CA LEU A 42 7.43 -22.24 4.27
C LEU A 42 7.15 -21.24 3.14
N TYR A 43 5.99 -21.35 2.49
CA TYR A 43 5.54 -20.41 1.47
C TYR A 43 4.73 -19.26 2.07
N LEU A 44 5.39 -18.14 2.36
CA LEU A 44 4.76 -16.97 2.97
C LEU A 44 3.83 -16.20 2.01
N GLY A 45 3.98 -16.41 0.69
CA GLY A 45 3.16 -15.76 -0.31
C GLY A 45 3.48 -14.27 -0.48
N ASN A 46 2.45 -13.43 -0.41
CA ASN A 46 2.61 -11.98 -0.63
C ASN A 46 3.06 -11.26 0.64
N ILE A 47 4.05 -10.38 0.51
CA ILE A 47 4.49 -9.45 1.56
C ILE A 47 3.96 -8.06 1.23
N GLN A 48 3.46 -7.34 2.24
CA GLN A 48 2.83 -6.03 2.08
C GLN A 48 3.78 -4.90 2.53
N TYR A 49 3.75 -3.75 1.85
CA TYR A 49 4.45 -2.55 2.31
C TYR A 49 3.94 -2.10 3.67
N GLY A 50 4.83 -1.82 4.61
CA GLY A 50 4.48 -1.32 5.94
C GLY A 50 3.78 -2.34 6.84
N GLN A 51 3.86 -3.63 6.53
CA GLN A 51 3.38 -4.71 7.40
C GLN A 51 4.39 -5.85 7.38
N SER A 52 4.83 -6.27 8.56
CA SER A 52 5.63 -7.48 8.76
C SER A 52 4.83 -8.75 8.42
N ARG A 53 5.56 -9.84 8.14
CA ARG A 53 4.98 -11.17 7.95
C ARG A 53 5.51 -12.07 9.05
N ASP A 54 4.81 -12.06 10.16
CA ASP A 54 5.28 -12.69 11.40
C ASP A 54 4.73 -14.10 11.52
N ILE A 55 5.58 -15.07 11.80
CA ILE A 55 5.19 -16.47 12.01
C ILE A 55 5.77 -16.95 13.34
N VAL A 56 5.05 -17.84 14.01
CA VAL A 56 5.50 -18.49 15.24
C VAL A 56 5.66 -19.96 14.91
N LEU A 57 6.84 -20.49 15.22
CA LEU A 57 7.18 -21.88 14.98
C LEU A 57 7.41 -22.55 16.33
N LYS A 58 6.77 -23.71 16.54
CA LYS A 58 7.03 -24.51 17.73
C LYS A 58 8.30 -25.32 17.50
N VAL A 59 9.20 -25.26 18.47
CA VAL A 59 10.47 -25.97 18.48
C VAL A 59 10.35 -27.06 19.55
N GLN A 60 10.40 -28.32 19.14
CA GLN A 60 10.45 -29.45 20.06
C GLN A 60 11.89 -30.01 20.09
N PRO A 61 12.53 -30.11 21.27
CA PRO A 61 13.81 -30.77 21.39
C PRO A 61 13.65 -32.28 21.11
N ALA A 62 14.60 -32.87 20.39
CA ALA A 62 14.56 -34.31 20.10
C ALA A 62 14.61 -35.12 21.41
N PRO A 63 13.93 -36.27 21.46
CA PRO A 63 13.82 -37.09 22.67
C PRO A 63 15.13 -37.78 23.11
N TYR A 64 16.25 -37.56 22.41
CA TYR A 64 17.53 -38.21 22.69
C TYR A 64 18.68 -37.19 22.53
N GLU A 65 19.50 -37.08 23.56
CA GLU A 65 20.63 -36.16 23.77
C GLU A 65 20.27 -34.76 24.31
N ALA A 66 20.62 -34.55 25.58
CA ALA A 66 20.72 -33.26 26.23
C ALA A 66 21.88 -32.44 25.63
N ALA A 67 21.77 -32.05 24.38
CA ALA A 67 22.58 -30.96 23.85
C ALA A 67 22.15 -29.69 24.60
N SER A 68 23.11 -28.98 25.20
CA SER A 68 22.86 -27.71 25.87
C SER A 68 22.14 -26.75 24.92
N ALA A 69 21.11 -26.02 25.39
CA ALA A 69 20.40 -25.03 24.57
C ALA A 69 21.34 -23.96 23.97
N LEU A 70 22.54 -23.80 24.53
CA LEU A 70 23.61 -22.91 24.04
C LEU A 70 24.26 -23.40 22.73
N ASP A 71 24.17 -24.69 22.41
CA ASP A 71 24.76 -25.29 21.21
C ASP A 71 23.73 -25.52 20.09
N GLN A 72 22.50 -25.05 20.29
CA GLN A 72 21.42 -25.19 19.32
C GLN A 72 21.11 -23.86 18.63
N TYR A 73 21.06 -23.90 17.30
CA TYR A 73 20.87 -22.71 16.47
C TYR A 73 19.75 -22.92 15.47
N VAL A 74 19.06 -21.82 15.17
CA VAL A 74 18.09 -21.70 14.09
C VAL A 74 18.68 -20.80 13.02
N ASP A 75 18.85 -21.33 11.81
CA ASP A 75 19.16 -20.56 10.61
C ASP A 75 17.87 -20.32 9.83
N ALA A 76 17.54 -19.05 9.61
CA ALA A 76 16.37 -18.62 8.88
C ALA A 76 16.79 -17.81 7.65
N LYS A 77 16.46 -18.34 6.47
CA LYS A 77 16.74 -17.72 5.17
C LYS A 77 15.43 -17.34 4.49
N VAL A 78 15.18 -16.05 4.36
CA VAL A 78 14.04 -15.53 3.60
C VAL A 78 14.47 -15.22 2.17
N THR A 79 13.67 -15.66 1.21
CA THR A 79 13.80 -15.30 -0.20
C THR A 79 12.53 -14.58 -0.62
N VAL A 80 12.66 -13.36 -1.13
CA VAL A 80 11.53 -12.56 -1.61
C VAL A 80 11.78 -12.13 -3.04
N ARG A 81 10.70 -12.03 -3.81
CA ARG A 81 10.73 -11.44 -5.15
C ARG A 81 9.95 -10.13 -5.11
N PRO A 82 10.63 -8.98 -4.99
CA PRO A 82 9.97 -7.69 -5.00
C PRO A 82 9.24 -7.49 -6.32
N VAL A 83 8.08 -6.86 -6.25
CA VAL A 83 7.24 -6.58 -7.41
C VAL A 83 7.89 -5.52 -8.31
N LEU A 84 8.61 -4.55 -7.73
CA LEU A 84 9.15 -3.37 -8.42
C LEU A 84 10.57 -3.53 -9.00
N GLU A 85 11.26 -4.64 -8.72
CA GLU A 85 12.61 -4.88 -9.23
C GLU A 85 12.56 -5.64 -10.55
N GLY A 86 12.65 -4.89 -11.64
CA GLY A 86 12.46 -5.32 -13.04
C GLY A 86 13.44 -6.36 -13.61
N LEU A 87 13.95 -7.30 -12.82
CA LEU A 87 14.78 -8.41 -13.30
C LEU A 87 14.40 -9.78 -12.71
N GLY A 88 13.35 -9.88 -11.88
CA GLY A 88 13.00 -11.15 -11.24
C GLY A 88 14.09 -11.69 -10.30
N MET A 89 15.07 -10.85 -9.95
CA MET A 89 16.15 -11.20 -9.03
C MET A 89 15.56 -11.34 -7.63
N ALA A 90 15.66 -12.55 -7.08
CA ALA A 90 15.20 -12.82 -5.74
C ALA A 90 16.16 -12.17 -4.75
N LYS A 91 15.63 -11.35 -3.84
CA LYS A 91 16.38 -10.88 -2.67
C LYS A 91 16.37 -11.97 -1.63
N THR A 92 17.53 -12.19 -1.02
CA THR A 92 17.68 -13.13 0.07
C THR A 92 18.21 -12.41 1.31
N GLY A 93 17.61 -12.68 2.46
CA GLY A 93 18.17 -12.36 3.77
C GLY A 93 18.37 -13.64 4.56
N ASN A 94 19.41 -13.70 5.38
CA ASN A 94 19.69 -14.81 6.29
C ASN A 94 19.98 -14.28 7.70
N THR A 95 19.56 -15.04 8.70
CA THR A 95 19.90 -14.78 10.10
C THR A 95 20.10 -16.10 10.82
N VAL A 96 21.04 -16.13 11.76
CA VAL A 96 21.28 -17.28 12.62
C VAL A 96 21.13 -16.81 14.06
N THR A 97 20.39 -17.54 14.87
CA THR A 97 20.11 -17.18 16.27
C THR A 97 20.21 -18.40 17.17
N CYS A 98 20.75 -18.22 18.38
CA CYS A 98 20.83 -19.28 19.37
C CYS A 98 19.46 -19.48 20.02
N LEU A 99 19.05 -20.72 20.28
CA LEU A 99 17.78 -20.99 20.96
C LEU A 99 17.73 -20.49 22.40
N ALA A 100 18.89 -20.25 23.03
CA ALA A 100 18.98 -19.62 24.34
C ALA A 100 18.70 -18.10 24.31
N ASP A 101 18.72 -17.47 23.13
CA ASP A 101 18.51 -16.03 23.00
C ASP A 101 17.04 -15.69 23.25
N LYS A 102 16.79 -14.77 24.19
CA LYS A 102 15.44 -14.28 24.45
C LYS A 102 14.95 -13.41 23.30
N SER A 103 13.69 -13.61 22.92
CA SER A 103 13.02 -12.73 21.96
C SER A 103 13.03 -11.28 22.44
N ARG A 104 13.23 -10.35 21.51
CA ARG A 104 13.13 -8.91 21.76
C ARG A 104 11.69 -8.39 21.60
N LEU A 105 10.77 -9.23 21.15
CA LEU A 105 9.36 -8.87 20.98
C LEU A 105 8.64 -8.84 22.35
N PRO A 106 7.69 -7.93 22.57
CA PRO A 106 6.84 -7.94 23.75
C PRO A 106 6.06 -9.25 23.89
N GLU A 107 5.85 -9.71 25.13
CA GLU A 107 5.13 -10.97 25.40
C GLU A 107 3.72 -10.97 24.83
N GLY A 108 3.02 -9.83 24.86
CA GLY A 108 1.69 -9.71 24.25
C GLY A 108 1.68 -9.87 22.73
N GLU A 109 2.73 -9.44 22.03
CA GLU A 109 2.85 -9.62 20.58
C GLU A 109 3.14 -11.09 20.22
N LEU A 110 3.96 -11.76 21.02
CA LEU A 110 4.17 -13.21 20.93
C LEU A 110 2.87 -13.98 21.19
N ALA A 111 2.14 -13.61 22.23
CA ALA A 111 0.84 -14.20 22.56
C ALA A 111 -0.15 -14.02 21.41
N TYR A 112 -0.20 -12.85 20.77
CA TYR A 112 -1.06 -12.60 19.60
C TYR A 112 -0.73 -13.52 18.42
N HIS A 113 0.55 -13.63 18.05
CA HIS A 113 0.93 -14.48 16.92
C HIS A 113 0.77 -15.97 17.20
N ALA A 114 1.05 -16.41 18.42
CA ALA A 114 0.78 -17.78 18.87
C ALA A 114 -0.72 -18.07 18.79
N SER A 115 -1.54 -17.21 19.38
CA SER A 115 -3.01 -17.30 19.39
C SER A 115 -3.61 -17.37 18.00
N ARG A 116 -3.12 -16.56 17.06
CA ARG A 116 -3.49 -16.64 15.65
C ARG A 116 -3.16 -18.02 15.05
N GLY A 117 -2.03 -18.61 15.43
CA GLY A 117 -1.66 -19.97 15.05
C GLY A 117 -2.69 -21.01 15.52
N TYR A 118 -3.08 -20.96 16.80
CA TYR A 118 -4.13 -21.82 17.36
C TYR A 118 -5.45 -21.71 16.59
N ILE A 119 -5.90 -20.48 16.26
CA ILE A 119 -7.11 -20.25 15.46
C ILE A 119 -6.96 -20.86 14.06
N CYS A 120 -5.83 -20.66 13.39
CA CYS A 120 -5.59 -21.24 12.06
C CYS A 120 -5.60 -22.78 12.08
N SER A 121 -4.95 -23.41 13.07
CA SER A 121 -4.93 -24.87 13.21
C SER A 121 -6.34 -25.42 13.38
N PHE A 122 -7.10 -24.85 14.33
CA PHE A 122 -8.49 -25.23 14.58
C PHE A 122 -9.35 -25.11 13.32
N LEU A 123 -9.27 -23.98 12.60
CA LEU A 123 -10.06 -23.77 11.38
C LEU A 123 -9.63 -24.69 10.23
N ALA A 124 -8.33 -25.00 10.10
CA ALA A 124 -7.82 -25.89 9.08
C ALA A 124 -8.28 -27.35 9.32
N GLU A 125 -8.22 -27.81 10.56
CA GLU A 125 -8.73 -29.13 10.99
C GLU A 125 -10.24 -29.23 10.77
N LEU A 126 -10.98 -28.21 11.18
CA LEU A 126 -12.44 -28.12 11.01
C LEU A 126 -12.87 -28.16 9.54
N LEU A 127 -12.13 -27.48 8.66
CA LEU A 127 -12.48 -27.35 7.25
C LEU A 127 -11.84 -28.42 6.36
N GLY A 128 -11.01 -29.30 6.93
CA GLY A 128 -10.28 -30.33 6.18
C GLY A 128 -9.46 -29.75 5.03
N ALA A 129 -8.83 -28.61 5.28
CA ALA A 129 -8.03 -27.94 4.27
C ALA A 129 -6.78 -28.79 3.96
N GLU A 130 -6.69 -29.31 2.73
CA GLU A 130 -5.48 -29.99 2.26
C GLU A 130 -4.43 -28.99 1.76
N ALA A 131 -3.17 -29.42 1.70
CA ALA A 131 -2.01 -28.59 1.36
C ALA A 131 -2.04 -27.97 -0.07
N ASN A 132 -2.92 -28.44 -0.94
CA ASN A 132 -3.15 -27.94 -2.31
C ASN A 132 -4.14 -26.78 -2.39
N GLY A 133 -4.77 -26.39 -1.27
CA GLY A 133 -5.82 -25.36 -1.25
C GLY A 133 -7.20 -25.88 -1.64
N ASP A 134 -7.38 -27.19 -1.79
CA ASP A 134 -8.68 -27.82 -1.89
C ASP A 134 -9.26 -27.96 -0.48
N ILE A 135 -10.49 -27.48 -0.30
CA ILE A 135 -11.23 -27.60 0.96
C ILE A 135 -12.11 -28.84 0.84
N LEU A 136 -11.65 -29.96 1.43
CA LEU A 136 -12.49 -31.13 1.63
C LEU A 136 -13.15 -30.99 3.00
N ILE A 137 -14.37 -30.44 3.04
CA ILE A 137 -15.10 -30.23 4.30
C ILE A 137 -15.33 -31.61 4.95
N PRO A 138 -14.67 -31.94 6.08
CA PRO A 138 -14.89 -33.18 6.78
C PRO A 138 -16.28 -33.14 7.39
N LEU A 139 -16.94 -34.30 7.41
CA LEU A 139 -18.13 -34.50 8.23
C LEU A 139 -17.69 -34.59 9.70
N VAL A 140 -17.44 -33.44 10.33
CA VAL A 140 -17.28 -33.34 11.79
C VAL A 140 -18.68 -33.11 12.38
N ASP A 141 -19.10 -33.95 13.31
CA ASP A 141 -20.37 -33.75 14.00
C ASP A 141 -20.38 -32.44 14.81
N LEU A 142 -21.58 -31.98 15.17
CA LEU A 142 -21.77 -30.71 15.87
C LEU A 142 -21.11 -30.70 17.26
N GLU A 143 -21.17 -31.83 17.98
CA GLU A 143 -20.65 -31.95 19.35
C GLU A 143 -19.13 -31.79 19.38
N THR A 144 -18.42 -32.54 18.54
CA THR A 144 -16.96 -32.46 18.41
C THR A 144 -16.49 -31.06 17.99
N ARG A 145 -17.24 -30.38 17.11
CA ARG A 145 -16.91 -29.01 16.69
C ARG A 145 -16.99 -28.00 17.84
N LEU A 146 -18.00 -28.14 18.70
CA LEU A 146 -18.19 -27.28 19.85
C LEU A 146 -17.16 -27.57 20.95
N GLU A 147 -16.87 -28.85 21.23
CA GLU A 147 -15.83 -29.24 22.18
C GLU A 147 -14.43 -28.74 21.77
N ASN A 148 -14.09 -28.85 20.48
CA ASN A 148 -12.82 -28.34 19.95
C ASN A 148 -12.76 -26.81 20.04
N PHE A 149 -13.88 -26.12 19.81
CA PHE A 149 -13.96 -24.66 19.95
C PHE A 149 -13.79 -24.19 21.40
N ASP A 150 -14.44 -24.87 22.35
CA ASP A 150 -14.31 -24.57 23.78
C ASP A 150 -12.87 -24.81 24.27
N SER A 151 -12.24 -25.89 23.79
CA SER A 151 -10.83 -26.18 24.08
C SER A 151 -9.91 -25.07 23.56
N LEU A 152 -10.09 -24.65 22.29
CA LEU A 152 -9.36 -23.52 21.71
C LEU A 152 -9.53 -22.25 22.55
N PHE A 153 -10.76 -21.93 22.95
CA PHE A 153 -11.06 -20.71 23.70
C PHE A 153 -10.34 -20.67 25.05
N HIS A 154 -10.17 -21.82 25.71
CA HIS A 154 -9.48 -21.91 26.99
C HIS A 154 -7.96 -21.93 26.88
N GLU A 155 -7.41 -22.48 25.80
CA GLU A 155 -5.95 -22.63 25.62
C GLU A 155 -5.27 -21.41 24.99
N ILE A 156 -6.04 -20.53 24.34
CA ILE A 156 -5.46 -19.43 23.56
C ILE A 156 -4.75 -18.37 24.45
N PRO A 157 -3.45 -18.08 24.23
CA PRO A 157 -2.70 -17.12 25.06
C PRO A 157 -3.27 -15.69 25.08
N ALA A 158 -3.94 -15.27 24.02
CA ALA A 158 -4.49 -13.92 23.87
C ALA A 158 -5.47 -13.53 24.98
N ARG A 159 -6.06 -14.50 25.68
CA ARG A 159 -6.97 -14.26 26.83
C ARG A 159 -6.31 -13.53 27.99
N GLU A 160 -4.99 -13.63 28.13
CA GLU A 160 -4.23 -13.05 29.25
C GLU A 160 -3.83 -11.58 28.97
N TYR A 161 -4.11 -11.07 27.77
CA TYR A 161 -3.62 -9.77 27.31
C TYR A 161 -4.77 -8.85 26.86
N ASN A 162 -4.64 -7.57 27.18
CA ASN A 162 -5.67 -6.55 26.94
C ASN A 162 -5.28 -5.49 25.90
N ASP A 163 -4.18 -5.69 25.18
CA ASP A 163 -3.80 -4.80 24.07
C ASP A 163 -4.76 -4.93 22.87
N GLU A 164 -4.59 -4.07 21.88
CA GLU A 164 -5.47 -4.02 20.71
C GLU A 164 -5.42 -5.29 19.86
N LEU A 165 -4.24 -5.90 19.68
CA LEU A 165 -4.07 -7.07 18.85
C LEU A 165 -4.74 -8.30 19.49
N ASN A 166 -4.46 -8.58 20.76
CA ASN A 166 -5.05 -9.72 21.45
C ASN A 166 -6.57 -9.60 21.59
N ARG A 167 -7.08 -8.41 21.96
CA ARG A 167 -8.53 -8.16 22.00
C ARG A 167 -9.20 -8.32 20.64
N SER A 168 -8.50 -8.06 19.54
CA SER A 168 -9.06 -8.22 18.20
C SER A 168 -9.38 -9.70 17.89
N LEU A 169 -8.50 -10.63 18.30
CA LEU A 169 -8.74 -12.07 18.16
C LEU A 169 -9.86 -12.54 19.09
N MET A 170 -9.87 -12.08 20.35
CA MET A 170 -10.91 -12.45 21.31
C MET A 170 -12.30 -11.96 20.89
N LYS A 171 -12.39 -10.81 20.19
CA LYS A 171 -13.65 -10.33 19.60
C LYS A 171 -14.20 -11.23 18.49
N ASP A 172 -13.33 -11.90 17.73
CA ASP A 172 -13.76 -12.84 16.70
C ASP A 172 -14.29 -14.15 17.30
N LEU A 173 -13.75 -14.55 18.47
CA LEU A 173 -14.16 -15.75 19.21
C LEU A 173 -15.42 -15.53 20.07
N ASP A 174 -15.45 -14.47 20.89
CA ASP A 174 -16.48 -14.21 21.92
C ASP A 174 -16.92 -12.73 21.98
N GLY A 175 -16.89 -12.04 20.84
CA GLY A 175 -17.39 -10.65 20.76
C GLY A 175 -18.92 -10.55 20.85
N ALA A 176 -19.44 -9.32 20.87
CA ALA A 176 -20.89 -9.05 20.91
C ALA A 176 -21.69 -9.62 19.71
N LYS A 177 -21.00 -10.00 18.63
CA LYS A 177 -21.55 -10.69 17.45
C LYS A 177 -20.57 -11.80 17.04
N PRO A 178 -20.52 -12.92 17.78
CA PRO A 178 -19.48 -13.92 17.59
C PRO A 178 -19.83 -14.78 16.38
N GLN A 179 -19.34 -14.37 15.20
CA GLN A 179 -19.67 -15.03 13.94
C GLN A 179 -19.13 -16.46 13.88
N ILE A 180 -18.01 -16.75 14.57
CA ILE A 180 -17.45 -18.11 14.66
C ILE A 180 -18.40 -19.02 15.45
N SER A 181 -18.76 -18.68 16.68
CA SER A 181 -19.67 -19.52 17.46
C SER A 181 -21.07 -19.61 16.84
N THR A 182 -21.56 -18.53 16.19
CA THR A 182 -22.83 -18.57 15.45
C THR A 182 -22.78 -19.52 14.25
N ALA A 183 -21.64 -19.53 13.53
CA ALA A 183 -21.42 -20.44 12.41
C ALA A 183 -21.31 -21.90 12.88
N LEU A 184 -20.77 -22.14 14.08
CA LEU A 184 -20.58 -23.48 14.63
C LEU A 184 -21.82 -24.02 15.35
N GLY A 185 -22.67 -23.16 15.90
CA GLY A 185 -23.80 -23.57 16.76
C GLY A 185 -24.99 -24.23 16.06
N SER A 186 -24.97 -24.37 14.73
CA SER A 186 -26.01 -25.06 13.96
C SER A 186 -25.48 -25.57 12.64
N ASP A 187 -25.86 -26.79 12.26
CA ASP A 187 -25.57 -27.36 10.93
C ASP A 187 -26.11 -26.50 9.80
N GLU A 188 -27.28 -25.90 9.99
CA GLU A 188 -27.89 -25.02 8.99
C GLU A 188 -27.04 -23.76 8.76
N HIS A 189 -26.57 -23.12 9.83
CA HIS A 189 -25.68 -21.96 9.72
C HIS A 189 -24.33 -22.34 9.12
N TYR A 190 -23.76 -23.44 9.58
CA TYR A 190 -22.48 -23.95 9.08
C TYR A 190 -22.53 -24.21 7.57
N GLU A 191 -23.56 -24.91 7.10
CA GLU A 191 -23.72 -25.27 5.69
C GLU A 191 -24.09 -24.10 4.79
N SER A 192 -24.91 -23.16 5.27
CA SER A 192 -25.42 -22.06 4.46
C SER A 192 -24.41 -20.93 4.25
N TRP A 193 -23.69 -20.51 5.29
CA TRP A 193 -22.73 -19.40 5.21
C TRP A 193 -21.48 -19.61 6.07
N GLY A 194 -21.59 -20.36 7.17
CA GLY A 194 -20.58 -20.50 8.20
C GLY A 194 -19.25 -21.04 7.67
N LYS A 195 -19.26 -22.19 7.00
CA LYS A 195 -18.05 -22.81 6.42
C LYS A 195 -17.30 -21.89 5.45
N HIS A 196 -18.02 -21.06 4.68
CA HIS A 196 -17.42 -20.10 3.75
C HIS A 196 -16.83 -18.89 4.48
N TYR A 197 -17.51 -18.41 5.51
CA TYR A 197 -16.98 -17.37 6.39
C TYR A 197 -15.70 -17.82 7.09
N LEU A 198 -15.72 -19.02 7.70
CA LEU A 198 -14.59 -19.62 8.41
C LEU A 198 -13.39 -19.87 7.47
N ALA A 199 -13.63 -20.35 6.25
CA ALA A 199 -12.59 -20.48 5.24
C ALA A 199 -11.98 -19.13 4.83
N GLY A 200 -12.81 -18.09 4.73
CA GLY A 200 -12.36 -16.71 4.50
C GLY A 200 -11.51 -16.17 5.64
N LEU A 201 -11.88 -16.47 6.88
CA LEU A 201 -11.17 -16.08 8.09
C LEU A 201 -9.81 -16.80 8.21
N LEU A 202 -9.78 -18.12 7.98
CA LEU A 202 -8.55 -18.91 7.90
C LEU A 202 -7.60 -18.30 6.86
N SER A 203 -8.08 -18.07 5.63
CA SER A 203 -7.30 -17.46 4.56
C SER A 203 -6.76 -16.07 4.95
N ALA A 204 -7.56 -15.26 5.66
CA ALA A 204 -7.16 -13.95 6.14
C ALA A 204 -5.99 -14.02 7.12
N HIS A 205 -6.05 -14.90 8.13
CA HIS A 205 -5.03 -15.04 9.15
C HIS A 205 -3.75 -15.72 8.63
N VAL A 206 -3.90 -16.79 7.84
CA VAL A 206 -2.78 -17.48 7.18
C VAL A 206 -2.00 -16.52 6.29
N ARG A 207 -2.73 -15.69 5.51
CA ARG A 207 -2.13 -14.70 4.59
C ARG A 207 -1.86 -13.34 5.23
N GLN A 208 -2.28 -13.12 6.47
CA GLN A 208 -2.21 -11.84 7.17
C GLN A 208 -2.68 -10.66 6.32
N VAL A 209 -3.87 -10.79 5.72
CA VAL A 209 -4.48 -9.79 4.85
C VAL A 209 -5.82 -9.33 5.40
N CYS A 210 -6.10 -8.04 5.27
CA CYS A 210 -7.40 -7.49 5.65
C CYS A 210 -8.43 -7.85 4.57
N SER A 211 -9.15 -8.95 4.76
CA SER A 211 -10.14 -9.47 3.80
C SER A 211 -11.61 -9.20 4.19
N SER A 212 -11.91 -9.08 5.49
CA SER A 212 -13.27 -8.95 6.03
C SER A 212 -13.46 -7.61 6.73
N SER A 213 -14.60 -6.96 6.49
CA SER A 213 -15.03 -5.76 7.24
C SER A 213 -15.76 -6.11 8.54
N GLN A 214 -16.04 -7.40 8.78
CA GLN A 214 -16.86 -7.87 9.89
C GLN A 214 -16.05 -8.54 11.01
N ALA A 215 -14.85 -9.04 10.73
CA ALA A 215 -13.96 -9.69 11.70
C ALA A 215 -12.91 -8.70 12.22
N ALA A 216 -12.78 -8.58 13.54
CA ALA A 216 -11.90 -7.63 14.22
C ALA A 216 -10.41 -7.99 14.06
N GLY A 217 -10.05 -9.27 14.04
CA GLY A 217 -8.69 -9.75 13.86
C GLY A 217 -8.11 -9.37 12.49
N PRO A 218 -8.74 -9.77 11.36
CA PRO A 218 -8.28 -9.39 10.03
C PRO A 218 -8.20 -7.88 9.79
N LEU A 219 -8.95 -7.06 10.52
CA LEU A 219 -8.88 -5.60 10.44
C LEU A 219 -7.55 -5.03 10.96
N GLN A 220 -6.79 -5.79 11.75
CA GLN A 220 -5.45 -5.41 12.22
C GLN A 220 -4.38 -5.49 11.13
N TYR A 221 -4.65 -6.19 10.02
CA TYR A 221 -3.70 -6.26 8.92
C TYR A 221 -3.72 -4.96 8.10
N GLY A 222 -2.54 -4.38 7.91
CA GLY A 222 -2.32 -3.17 7.12
C GLY A 222 -2.54 -1.87 7.89
N VAL A 223 -2.89 -1.91 9.18
CA VAL A 223 -3.17 -0.70 9.99
C VAL A 223 -1.98 0.26 10.06
N ASN A 224 -0.76 -0.26 10.08
CA ASN A 224 0.46 0.55 10.10
C ASN A 224 0.97 0.91 8.69
N SER A 225 0.34 0.38 7.64
CA SER A 225 0.71 0.64 6.26
C SER A 225 -0.02 1.87 5.74
N ARG A 226 0.74 2.97 5.59
CA ARG A 226 0.23 4.21 4.96
C ARG A 226 -0.34 3.96 3.56
N LEU A 227 0.35 3.11 2.77
CA LEU A 227 -0.08 2.75 1.42
C LEU A 227 -1.39 1.97 1.44
N PHE A 228 -1.49 0.93 2.29
CA PHE A 228 -2.70 0.13 2.42
C PHE A 228 -3.90 0.99 2.85
N ASN A 229 -3.73 1.82 3.89
CA ASN A 229 -4.80 2.68 4.41
C ASN A 229 -5.26 3.71 3.39
N SER A 230 -4.32 4.33 2.65
CA SER A 230 -4.65 5.23 1.54
C SER A 230 -5.49 4.52 0.47
N CYS A 231 -5.07 3.32 0.04
CA CYS A 231 -5.85 2.51 -0.90
C CYS A 231 -7.23 2.15 -0.33
N ARG A 232 -7.32 1.77 0.94
CA ARG A 232 -8.58 1.43 1.62
C ARG A 232 -9.53 2.63 1.66
N HIS A 233 -9.06 3.81 2.08
CA HIS A 233 -9.86 5.04 2.10
C HIS A 233 -10.39 5.41 0.73
N ARG A 234 -9.56 5.29 -0.32
CA ARG A 234 -9.99 5.55 -1.70
C ARG A 234 -11.10 4.59 -2.15
N LEU A 235 -10.96 3.30 -1.83
CA LEU A 235 -11.98 2.28 -2.15
C LEU A 235 -13.29 2.54 -1.39
N THR A 236 -13.21 2.84 -0.09
CA THR A 236 -14.37 3.17 0.74
C THR A 236 -15.07 4.44 0.25
N ARG A 237 -14.31 5.49 -0.08
CA ARG A 237 -14.85 6.73 -0.65
C ARG A 237 -15.57 6.44 -1.96
N ALA A 238 -14.91 5.73 -2.89
CA ALA A 238 -15.51 5.36 -4.16
C ALA A 238 -16.84 4.59 -3.94
N TYR A 239 -16.81 3.58 -3.07
CA TYR A 239 -17.98 2.78 -2.73
C TYR A 239 -19.15 3.63 -2.19
N ASN A 240 -18.89 4.52 -1.24
CA ASN A 240 -19.92 5.38 -0.65
C ASN A 240 -20.46 6.42 -1.64
N THR A 241 -19.69 6.80 -2.65
CA THR A 241 -20.11 7.76 -3.69
C THR A 241 -20.76 7.11 -4.90
N MET A 242 -20.77 5.78 -5.00
CA MET A 242 -21.41 5.10 -6.13
C MET A 242 -22.94 5.27 -6.04
N PRO A 243 -23.61 5.70 -7.13
CA PRO A 243 -25.06 5.71 -7.16
C PRO A 243 -25.57 4.28 -6.98
N ARG A 244 -26.71 4.13 -6.30
CA ARG A 244 -27.34 2.82 -6.11
C ARG A 244 -27.43 2.10 -7.47
N PRO A 245 -27.10 0.80 -7.55
CA PRO A 245 -27.24 0.06 -8.79
C PRO A 245 -28.65 0.26 -9.34
N LYS A 246 -28.76 0.66 -10.61
CA LYS A 246 -30.08 0.74 -11.25
C LYS A 246 -30.67 -0.67 -11.22
N PRO A 247 -31.88 -0.88 -10.68
CA PRO A 247 -32.51 -2.20 -10.69
C PRO A 247 -32.55 -2.68 -12.14
N ALA A 248 -32.11 -3.92 -12.37
CA ALA A 248 -32.16 -4.52 -13.69
C ALA A 248 -33.60 -4.43 -14.21
N ALA A 249 -33.76 -3.90 -15.43
CA ALA A 249 -35.06 -3.81 -16.07
C ALA A 249 -35.72 -5.19 -15.99
N LYS A 250 -36.94 -5.27 -15.45
CA LYS A 250 -37.72 -6.51 -15.43
C LYS A 250 -37.79 -7.00 -16.88
N VAL A 251 -37.07 -8.08 -17.17
CA VAL A 251 -37.26 -8.82 -18.41
C VAL A 251 -38.69 -9.34 -18.34
N THR A 252 -39.61 -8.69 -19.05
CA THR A 252 -40.89 -9.29 -19.40
C THR A 252 -40.57 -10.55 -20.18
N ARG A 253 -40.67 -11.71 -19.51
CA ARG A 253 -40.67 -13.01 -20.18
C ARG A 253 -41.94 -13.06 -21.03
N SER A 254 -41.87 -12.57 -22.27
CA SER A 254 -42.81 -12.99 -23.30
C SER A 254 -42.46 -14.45 -23.61
N GLY A 255 -43.39 -15.35 -23.30
CA GLY A 255 -43.20 -16.79 -23.43
C GLY A 255 -42.85 -17.20 -24.85
N ALA A 256 -41.71 -17.88 -24.98
CA ALA A 256 -41.49 -19.05 -25.80
C ALA A 256 -40.07 -19.53 -25.53
N CYS A 257 -39.92 -20.74 -24.98
CA CYS A 257 -38.65 -21.42 -24.84
C CYS A 257 -38.46 -22.33 -26.06
N PRO A 258 -37.42 -22.15 -26.90
CA PRO A 258 -36.85 -23.24 -27.65
C PRO A 258 -35.74 -23.86 -26.82
N THR A 259 -35.94 -25.11 -26.43
CA THR A 259 -34.91 -26.03 -25.97
C THR A 259 -33.80 -26.14 -27.00
N ALA A 260 -32.52 -25.97 -26.62
CA ALA A 260 -31.46 -26.93 -26.89
C ALA A 260 -30.06 -26.42 -26.52
N HIS A 261 -29.38 -27.30 -25.77
CA HIS A 261 -27.95 -27.57 -25.72
C HIS A 261 -26.99 -26.70 -24.88
N ARG A 262 -26.52 -27.39 -23.83
CA ARG A 262 -25.32 -27.22 -23.01
C ARG A 262 -24.10 -26.82 -23.83
N ASP A 263 -23.37 -25.83 -23.33
CA ASP A 263 -21.93 -25.94 -23.11
C ASP A 263 -21.52 -25.06 -21.92
N ALA A 264 -21.19 -25.73 -20.81
CA ALA A 264 -20.67 -25.10 -19.61
C ALA A 264 -19.17 -24.85 -19.79
N ARG A 265 -18.79 -23.58 -20.01
CA ARG A 265 -17.45 -23.11 -19.65
C ARG A 265 -17.54 -22.30 -18.37
N VAL A 266 -17.08 -22.93 -17.30
CA VAL A 266 -16.89 -22.38 -15.97
C VAL A 266 -15.91 -21.20 -16.04
N TYR A 267 -16.38 -20.00 -15.73
CA TYR A 267 -15.51 -18.91 -15.30
C TYR A 267 -15.67 -18.77 -13.79
N ASN A 268 -14.71 -19.34 -13.05
CA ASN A 268 -14.51 -19.10 -11.63
C ASN A 268 -13.88 -17.71 -11.45
N ASN A 269 -14.64 -16.76 -10.89
CA ASN A 269 -14.07 -15.71 -10.06
C ASN A 269 -15.13 -15.25 -9.05
N ALA A 270 -15.25 -15.97 -7.94
CA ALA A 270 -16.17 -15.62 -6.86
C ALA A 270 -15.49 -14.61 -5.91
N THR A 271 -15.74 -13.32 -6.15
CA THR A 271 -15.85 -12.34 -5.06
C THR A 271 -17.29 -12.42 -4.53
N SER A 272 -17.49 -13.07 -3.38
CA SER A 272 -18.80 -13.16 -2.74
C SER A 272 -19.32 -11.77 -2.35
N HIS A 273 -20.33 -11.30 -3.09
CA HIS A 273 -21.21 -10.22 -2.69
C HIS A 273 -22.11 -10.71 -1.55
N MET A 274 -21.81 -10.34 -0.31
CA MET A 274 -22.79 -10.50 0.78
C MET A 274 -23.89 -9.44 0.61
N HIS A 275 -25.11 -9.91 0.35
CA HIS A 275 -26.33 -9.10 0.39
C HIS A 275 -26.68 -8.77 1.85
N ASN A 276 -27.09 -7.53 2.10
CA ASN A 276 -27.73 -7.13 3.37
C ASN A 276 -29.03 -7.92 3.54
N VAL A 277 -29.08 -8.77 4.55
CA VAL A 277 -30.35 -9.33 5.04
C VAL A 277 -31.07 -8.21 5.80
N THR A 278 -32.24 -7.83 5.29
CA THR A 278 -33.17 -6.91 5.95
C THR A 278 -34.12 -7.74 6.79
N GLU A 279 -34.37 -7.35 8.04
CA GLU A 279 -35.25 -8.04 8.98
C GLU A 279 -36.70 -8.19 8.46
N PRO A 280 -37.45 -9.25 8.84
CA PRO A 280 -38.86 -9.39 8.51
C PRO A 280 -39.73 -8.63 9.52
N GLY A 281 -40.34 -7.53 9.07
CA GLY A 281 -41.41 -6.84 9.79
C GLY A 281 -42.70 -7.67 9.82
N HIS A 282 -43.22 -7.89 11.03
CA HIS A 282 -44.55 -8.45 11.27
C HIS A 282 -45.64 -7.49 10.77
N GLY A 283 -46.60 -8.03 10.03
CA GLY A 283 -47.79 -7.32 9.57
C GLY A 283 -48.80 -7.09 10.69
N GLY A 284 -49.47 -5.94 10.63
CA GLY A 284 -50.60 -5.59 11.46
C GLY A 284 -51.27 -4.33 10.92
N ASP A 285 -52.37 -4.52 10.18
CA ASP A 285 -53.22 -3.46 9.65
C ASP A 285 -53.86 -2.62 10.77
N ALA A 286 -53.83 -1.29 10.63
CA ALA A 286 -54.90 -0.41 11.14
C ALA A 286 -54.83 0.97 10.47
N ALA A 287 -56.00 1.40 10.00
CA ALA A 287 -56.23 2.67 9.33
C ALA A 287 -56.04 3.90 10.24
N SER A 288 -55.86 5.05 9.60
CA SER A 288 -56.58 6.31 9.85
C SER A 288 -55.70 7.56 10.05
N THR A 289 -56.03 8.54 9.21
CA THR A 289 -56.03 10.00 9.39
C THR A 289 -54.74 10.82 9.59
N LYS A 290 -54.75 11.91 8.82
CA LYS A 290 -53.88 13.08 8.85
C LYS A 290 -53.88 13.73 10.25
N GLU A 291 -52.73 14.26 10.67
CA GLU A 291 -52.66 15.63 11.18
C GLU A 291 -51.24 16.19 11.17
N LYS A 292 -51.14 17.48 10.81
CA LYS A 292 -49.97 18.34 10.97
C LYS A 292 -49.80 18.66 12.46
N SER A 293 -48.57 18.82 12.94
CA SER A 293 -48.13 20.08 13.56
C SER A 293 -46.66 20.07 13.99
N SER A 294 -46.11 21.28 13.91
CA SER A 294 -44.76 21.75 14.21
C SER A 294 -44.54 21.94 15.72
N GLN A 295 -43.29 21.84 16.18
CA GLN A 295 -42.64 22.65 17.24
C GLN A 295 -41.23 22.05 17.52
N VAL A 296 -40.14 22.72 17.13
CA VAL A 296 -39.36 23.72 17.91
C VAL A 296 -38.90 23.20 19.26
N LEU A 297 -37.57 23.07 19.43
CA LEU A 297 -36.85 23.46 20.65
C LEU A 297 -35.33 23.62 20.35
N GLU A 298 -34.93 24.88 20.29
CA GLU A 298 -33.57 25.40 20.42
C GLU A 298 -33.09 25.29 21.87
N SER A 299 -31.79 25.07 22.07
CA SER A 299 -30.92 25.44 23.24
C SER A 299 -29.87 24.34 23.46
N ALA A 300 -28.62 24.57 23.81
CA ALA A 300 -27.77 25.76 23.93
C ALA A 300 -26.33 25.23 24.13
N MET A 301 -25.33 25.98 23.67
CA MET A 301 -23.92 25.78 24.02
C MET A 301 -23.64 26.07 25.51
N PRO A 302 -22.47 25.64 26.01
CA PRO A 302 -21.68 26.57 26.81
C PRO A 302 -20.23 26.70 26.33
N THR A 303 -19.80 27.96 26.31
CA THR A 303 -18.45 28.49 26.10
C THR A 303 -17.64 28.39 27.40
N MET A 304 -16.33 28.13 27.32
CA MET A 304 -15.38 28.45 28.41
C MET A 304 -14.09 29.07 27.84
N ARG A 305 -13.77 30.26 28.36
CA ARG A 305 -12.52 31.05 28.25
C ARG A 305 -11.33 30.22 28.78
N GLY A 306 -10.07 30.34 28.36
CA GLY A 306 -9.28 31.52 28.01
C GLY A 306 -8.20 31.72 29.08
N GLN A 307 -6.95 31.32 28.82
CA GLN A 307 -5.77 31.79 29.57
C GLN A 307 -4.54 31.86 28.66
N THR A 308 -4.11 33.09 28.39
CA THR A 308 -2.84 33.48 27.83
C THR A 308 -1.80 33.63 28.95
N LYS A 309 -0.60 33.07 28.77
CA LYS A 309 0.61 33.54 29.44
C LYS A 309 1.79 33.50 28.48
N SER A 310 2.27 34.70 28.16
CA SER A 310 3.55 35.01 27.53
C SER A 310 4.65 34.88 28.57
N PHE A 311 5.84 34.39 28.20
CA PHE A 311 7.09 34.70 28.90
C PHE A 311 8.29 34.71 27.93
N ASN A 312 9.20 35.63 28.24
CA ASN A 312 10.19 36.26 27.37
C ASN A 312 11.39 35.40 26.96
N ALA A 313 11.96 35.80 25.82
CA ALA A 313 13.35 35.63 25.45
C ALA A 313 14.30 36.30 26.46
N MET A 314 15.40 35.64 26.81
CA MET A 314 16.59 36.28 27.35
C MET A 314 17.84 35.61 26.79
N ASP A 315 18.57 36.45 26.07
CA ASP A 315 19.92 36.30 25.56
C ASP A 315 20.93 36.29 26.72
N ARG A 316 21.95 35.41 26.67
CA ARG A 316 23.19 35.59 27.43
C ARG A 316 24.35 34.81 26.82
N ASN A 317 25.36 35.58 26.44
CA ASN A 317 26.67 35.22 25.93
C ASN A 317 27.63 34.76 27.03
N GLN A 318 28.59 33.93 26.61
CA GLN A 318 30.02 33.86 26.97
C GLN A 318 30.55 33.02 28.15
N ASP A 319 31.71 32.42 27.80
CA ASP A 319 32.81 31.81 28.58
C ASP A 319 32.53 30.46 29.27
N GLY A 320 33.35 29.42 29.18
CA GLY A 320 34.70 29.24 28.66
C GLY A 320 35.33 28.04 29.40
N ARG A 321 36.06 27.19 28.66
CA ARG A 321 36.91 26.03 29.10
C ARG A 321 36.17 24.74 29.48
N ASN A 322 36.46 23.67 28.74
CA ASN A 322 37.15 22.49 29.29
C ASN A 322 37.66 21.54 28.20
N GLU A 323 38.62 20.74 28.64
CA GLU A 323 39.53 19.78 28.01
C GLU A 323 38.91 18.64 27.16
N PRO A 324 39.74 17.85 26.44
CA PRO A 324 39.30 16.90 25.43
C PRO A 324 38.86 15.57 26.06
N ASP A 325 37.96 14.85 25.40
CA ASP A 325 38.09 13.43 25.08
C ASP A 325 36.80 12.88 24.44
N ASP A 326 37.04 12.09 23.40
CA ASP A 326 36.37 10.87 22.93
C ASP A 326 34.87 10.74 22.63
N ASP A 327 34.63 9.90 21.62
CA ASP A 327 33.42 9.15 21.26
C ASP A 327 32.20 9.86 20.64
N GLY A 328 32.14 9.76 19.31
CA GLY A 328 31.08 9.01 18.62
C GLY A 328 29.62 9.44 18.81
N ASP A 329 29.12 10.32 17.95
CA ASP A 329 27.74 10.24 17.47
C ASP A 329 27.58 10.97 16.12
N SER A 330 27.84 10.29 15.01
CA SER A 330 27.49 10.77 13.69
C SER A 330 25.99 10.60 13.46
N GLN A 331 25.24 11.67 13.78
CA GLN A 331 23.86 11.84 13.35
C GLN A 331 23.74 11.51 11.86
N ALA A 332 22.99 10.46 11.58
CA ALA A 332 22.63 10.05 10.24
C ALA A 332 21.78 11.15 9.57
N THR A 333 22.45 12.02 8.81
CA THR A 333 21.80 12.85 7.80
C THR A 333 21.05 11.93 6.84
N ALA A 334 19.74 12.16 6.74
CA ALA A 334 18.82 11.44 5.87
C ALA A 334 19.42 11.22 4.48
N MET A 335 19.63 9.95 4.13
CA MET A 335 20.06 9.53 2.80
C MET A 335 18.98 9.86 1.79
N THR A 336 19.25 10.84 0.92
CA THR A 336 18.46 11.17 -0.26
C THR A 336 18.46 9.96 -1.22
N PRO A 337 17.30 9.41 -1.64
CA PRO A 337 17.26 8.29 -2.58
C PRO A 337 17.83 8.67 -3.96
N GLY A 338 18.54 7.72 -4.57
CA GLY A 338 19.44 7.91 -5.72
C GLY A 338 18.85 8.50 -7.01
N ALA A 339 19.75 9.12 -7.77
CA ALA A 339 19.52 10.00 -8.90
C ALA A 339 18.96 9.32 -10.17
N SER A 340 17.82 9.80 -10.67
CA SER A 340 17.61 9.82 -12.13
C SER A 340 18.59 10.81 -12.76
N GLN A 341 19.15 10.46 -13.91
CA GLN A 341 20.00 11.38 -14.68
C GLN A 341 19.20 12.53 -15.33
N ASN A 342 17.86 12.46 -15.26
CA ASN A 342 16.94 13.31 -15.99
C ASN A 342 15.94 14.03 -15.07
N ALA A 343 15.45 15.17 -15.56
CA ALA A 343 14.40 15.97 -14.93
C ALA A 343 13.04 15.23 -14.92
N ALA A 344 12.08 15.75 -14.18
CA ALA A 344 10.69 15.30 -14.20
C ALA A 344 10.06 15.52 -15.59
N CYS A 345 9.80 14.45 -16.36
CA CYS A 345 9.31 14.50 -17.74
C CYS A 345 8.22 13.46 -18.07
N PHE A 346 7.43 13.72 -19.13
CA PHE A 346 6.47 12.79 -19.76
C PHE A 346 7.05 12.17 -21.04
N ALA A 347 6.66 10.94 -21.38
CA ALA A 347 7.10 10.31 -22.62
C ALA A 347 6.43 10.90 -23.86
N HIS A 348 7.10 10.78 -25.01
CA HIS A 348 6.48 10.95 -26.32
C HIS A 348 5.14 10.19 -26.43
N GLY A 349 4.15 10.79 -27.09
CA GLY A 349 2.81 10.24 -27.25
C GLY A 349 1.87 10.45 -26.06
N THR A 350 2.32 11.09 -24.98
CA THR A 350 1.46 11.38 -23.82
C THR A 350 0.37 12.39 -24.22
N PRO A 351 -0.93 12.06 -24.07
CA PRO A 351 -2.02 12.97 -24.42
C PRO A 351 -2.30 13.99 -23.30
N LEU A 352 -2.40 15.27 -23.68
CA LEU A 352 -2.76 16.38 -22.81
C LEU A 352 -4.12 16.96 -23.18
N ALA A 353 -4.91 17.31 -22.17
CA ALA A 353 -6.15 18.05 -22.38
C ALA A 353 -5.84 19.53 -22.66
N LEU A 354 -6.37 20.01 -23.78
CA LEU A 354 -6.38 21.41 -24.16
C LEU A 354 -7.68 22.08 -23.69
N GLU A 355 -7.81 23.37 -23.96
CA GLU A 355 -9.09 24.06 -23.79
C GLU A 355 -10.24 23.40 -24.60
N ALA A 356 -11.47 23.63 -24.14
CA ALA A 356 -12.69 23.15 -24.80
C ALA A 356 -12.77 21.62 -25.04
N GLY A 357 -12.00 20.83 -24.30
CA GLY A 357 -12.04 19.37 -24.34
C GLY A 357 -11.26 18.74 -25.51
N ALA A 358 -10.49 19.52 -26.25
CA ALA A 358 -9.56 19.00 -27.25
C ALA A 358 -8.36 18.30 -26.58
N THR A 359 -7.64 17.48 -27.34
CA THR A 359 -6.42 16.80 -26.88
C THR A 359 -5.27 16.98 -27.87
N ALA A 360 -4.05 17.04 -27.36
CA ALA A 360 -2.83 17.02 -28.17
C ALA A 360 -1.76 16.14 -27.50
N GLU A 361 -0.90 15.53 -28.29
CA GLU A 361 0.24 14.78 -27.75
C GLU A 361 1.35 15.73 -27.32
N VAL A 362 2.12 15.35 -26.31
CA VAL A 362 3.11 16.23 -25.66
C VAL A 362 4.17 16.77 -26.62
N GLN A 363 4.57 15.98 -27.63
CA GLN A 363 5.54 16.40 -28.64
C GLN A 363 4.98 17.43 -29.63
N ASP A 364 3.66 17.58 -29.70
CA ASP A 364 2.97 18.51 -30.60
C ASP A 364 2.59 19.81 -29.90
N LEU A 365 2.75 19.88 -28.57
CA LEU A 365 2.60 21.13 -27.83
C LEU A 365 3.63 22.18 -28.26
N ARG A 366 3.16 23.40 -28.42
CA ARG A 366 3.95 24.58 -28.78
C ARG A 366 3.61 25.73 -27.85
N SER A 367 4.52 26.69 -27.77
CA SER A 367 4.24 27.98 -27.15
C SER A 367 2.99 28.59 -27.80
N GLY A 368 2.06 29.08 -26.97
CA GLY A 368 0.77 29.60 -27.42
C GLY A 368 -0.41 28.63 -27.29
N ASN A 369 -0.19 27.33 -27.05
CA ASN A 369 -1.30 26.41 -26.78
C ASN A 369 -1.89 26.64 -25.38
N MET A 370 -3.21 26.48 -25.24
CA MET A 370 -3.91 26.54 -23.95
C MET A 370 -4.16 25.12 -23.42
N VAL A 371 -3.56 24.78 -22.29
CA VAL A 371 -3.72 23.48 -21.62
C VAL A 371 -4.62 23.59 -20.40
N GLN A 372 -5.34 22.51 -20.08
CA GLN A 372 -6.19 22.47 -18.89
C GLN A 372 -5.34 22.24 -17.63
N THR A 373 -5.52 23.11 -16.64
CA THR A 373 -4.89 23.01 -15.30
C THR A 373 -5.96 22.91 -14.21
N LEU A 374 -5.56 22.64 -12.97
CA LEU A 374 -6.45 22.69 -11.80
C LEU A 374 -6.99 24.09 -11.51
N ALA A 375 -6.31 25.15 -11.96
CA ALA A 375 -6.74 26.55 -11.83
C ALA A 375 -7.46 27.09 -13.09
N GLY A 376 -7.86 26.21 -14.01
CA GLY A 376 -8.41 26.56 -15.32
C GLY A 376 -7.36 26.58 -16.44
N PRO A 377 -7.72 26.97 -17.67
CA PRO A 377 -6.79 26.97 -18.79
C PRO A 377 -5.58 27.89 -18.56
N ARG A 378 -4.39 27.46 -18.99
CA ARG A 378 -3.16 28.26 -18.96
C ARG A 378 -2.36 28.12 -20.25
N LEU A 379 -1.67 29.20 -20.61
CA LEU A 379 -0.84 29.26 -21.80
C LEU A 379 0.46 28.46 -21.60
N VAL A 380 0.78 27.60 -22.56
CA VAL A 380 2.12 27.01 -22.69
C VAL A 380 3.07 28.08 -23.18
N VAL A 381 4.13 28.36 -22.42
CA VAL A 381 5.18 29.32 -22.83
C VAL A 381 6.44 28.61 -23.32
N GLY A 382 6.68 27.39 -22.86
CA GLY A 382 7.82 26.58 -23.29
C GLY A 382 7.57 25.08 -23.17
N VAL A 383 8.17 24.32 -24.08
CA VAL A 383 8.23 22.86 -24.03
C VAL A 383 9.69 22.47 -24.05
N LEU A 384 10.12 21.65 -23.11
CA LEU A 384 11.49 21.17 -22.98
C LEU A 384 11.56 19.75 -23.53
N ARG A 385 12.42 19.47 -24.50
CA ARG A 385 12.61 18.13 -25.09
C ARG A 385 13.96 17.57 -24.66
N THR A 386 13.96 16.36 -24.10
CA THR A 386 15.17 15.64 -23.68
C THR A 386 15.15 14.24 -24.28
N PHE A 387 16.22 13.85 -24.98
CA PHE A 387 16.37 12.46 -25.40
C PHE A 387 17.01 11.66 -24.26
N VAL A 388 16.44 10.50 -23.96
CA VAL A 388 16.90 9.62 -22.88
C VAL A 388 17.13 8.22 -23.40
N GLU A 389 18.13 7.54 -22.85
CA GLU A 389 18.45 6.14 -23.17
C GLU A 389 18.33 5.30 -21.91
N ASN A 390 17.65 4.15 -22.01
CA ASN A 390 17.45 3.23 -20.90
C ASN A 390 16.90 3.93 -19.63
N GLU A 391 16.00 4.90 -19.80
CA GLU A 391 15.38 5.61 -18.69
C GLU A 391 14.20 4.81 -18.14
N VAL A 392 14.05 4.83 -16.82
CA VAL A 392 12.93 4.17 -16.14
C VAL A 392 11.68 5.05 -16.21
N LEU A 393 10.69 4.59 -16.97
CA LEU A 393 9.37 5.21 -17.05
C LEU A 393 8.33 4.34 -16.37
N CYS A 394 7.34 5.00 -15.76
CA CYS A 394 6.23 4.39 -15.08
C CYS A 394 4.96 4.53 -15.92
N ARG A 395 4.24 3.44 -16.12
CA ARG A 395 2.92 3.44 -16.77
C ARG A 395 1.82 3.68 -15.75
N LEU A 396 1.05 4.75 -15.94
CA LEU A 396 -0.13 5.11 -15.15
C LEU A 396 -1.33 5.26 -16.10
N GLY A 397 -2.08 4.18 -16.31
CA GLY A 397 -3.07 4.12 -17.37
C GLY A 397 -2.40 4.22 -18.74
N ASP A 398 -2.83 5.19 -19.54
CA ASP A 398 -2.26 5.47 -20.87
C ASP A 398 -1.07 6.45 -20.84
N VAL A 399 -0.72 6.97 -19.66
CA VAL A 399 0.39 7.92 -19.49
C VAL A 399 1.68 7.17 -19.16
N LEU A 400 2.75 7.48 -19.89
CA LEU A 400 4.11 7.09 -19.56
C LEU A 400 4.88 8.30 -19.05
N VAL A 401 5.44 8.18 -17.86
CA VAL A 401 6.04 9.31 -17.15
C VAL A 401 7.27 8.85 -16.37
N THR A 402 8.30 9.69 -16.27
CA THR A 402 9.51 9.37 -15.49
C THR A 402 9.19 9.06 -14.02
N ALA A 403 9.98 8.17 -13.41
CA ALA A 403 9.80 7.65 -12.06
C ALA A 403 9.55 8.72 -10.97
N TRP A 404 10.20 9.87 -11.11
CA TRP A 404 10.23 10.96 -10.11
C TRP A 404 9.50 12.22 -10.56
N HIS A 405 8.64 12.16 -11.58
CA HIS A 405 7.81 13.31 -11.95
C HIS A 405 6.57 13.38 -11.06
N PRO A 406 6.34 14.46 -10.29
CA PRO A 406 5.17 14.55 -9.40
C PRO A 406 3.84 14.48 -10.17
N VAL A 407 2.98 13.55 -9.78
CA VAL A 407 1.63 13.36 -10.33
C VAL A 407 0.57 13.31 -9.23
N SER A 408 -0.68 13.62 -9.58
CA SER A 408 -1.82 13.55 -8.68
C SER A 408 -3.06 13.01 -9.40
N PHE A 409 -3.88 12.23 -8.70
CA PHE A 409 -5.17 11.75 -9.24
C PHE A 409 -6.33 12.70 -8.92
N ASP A 410 -6.19 13.52 -7.88
CA ASP A 410 -7.25 14.41 -7.39
C ASP A 410 -6.83 15.89 -7.39
N GLY A 411 -5.58 16.18 -7.73
CA GLY A 411 -5.01 17.52 -7.71
C GLY A 411 -4.63 18.01 -6.31
N VAL A 412 -4.87 17.22 -5.27
CA VAL A 412 -4.63 17.59 -3.87
C VAL A 412 -3.40 16.87 -3.35
N VAL A 413 -3.33 15.55 -3.49
CA VAL A 413 -2.20 14.76 -2.98
C VAL A 413 -1.29 14.35 -4.13
N TRP A 414 0.01 14.62 -3.97
CA TRP A 414 1.02 14.42 -4.99
C TRP A 414 1.92 13.23 -4.66
N TYR A 415 2.32 12.50 -5.70
CA TYR A 415 3.06 11.25 -5.60
C TYR A 415 4.12 11.17 -6.70
N PHE A 416 5.16 10.37 -6.46
CA PHE A 416 6.07 9.95 -7.52
C PHE A 416 5.55 8.65 -8.19
N PRO A 417 5.52 8.57 -9.53
CA PRO A 417 5.04 7.41 -10.29
C PRO A 417 5.69 6.08 -9.90
N VAL A 418 6.96 6.10 -9.49
CA VAL A 418 7.67 4.92 -8.99
C VAL A 418 7.00 4.28 -7.77
N HIS A 419 6.24 5.07 -6.99
CA HIS A 419 5.46 4.57 -5.86
C HIS A 419 4.04 4.11 -6.24
N LEU A 420 3.62 4.32 -7.50
CA LEU A 420 2.25 4.12 -7.95
C LEU A 420 2.09 2.95 -8.93
N THR A 421 3.14 2.57 -9.64
CA THR A 421 3.13 1.49 -10.62
C THR A 421 3.97 0.30 -10.18
N VAL A 422 3.64 -0.87 -10.72
CA VAL A 422 4.30 -2.15 -10.43
C VAL A 422 5.10 -2.72 -11.60
N ASP A 423 5.05 -2.05 -12.75
CA ASP A 423 5.66 -2.49 -14.01
C ASP A 423 6.31 -1.28 -14.70
N PRO A 424 7.42 -0.76 -14.16
CA PRO A 424 8.18 0.27 -14.84
C PRO A 424 8.82 -0.31 -16.10
N ILE A 425 8.86 0.48 -17.16
CA ILE A 425 9.44 0.10 -18.44
C ILE A 425 10.78 0.81 -18.65
N MET A 426 11.69 0.12 -19.33
CA MET A 426 12.89 0.74 -19.87
C MET A 426 12.52 1.45 -21.17
N TYR A 427 12.77 2.75 -21.23
CA TYR A 427 12.42 3.60 -22.35
C TYR A 427 13.66 4.27 -22.94
N THR A 428 13.75 4.22 -24.26
CA THR A 428 14.71 5.00 -25.05
C THR A 428 13.92 5.83 -26.05
N GLY A 429 14.07 7.15 -25.99
CA GLY A 429 13.29 8.07 -26.81
C GLY A 429 13.23 9.47 -26.21
N ASP A 430 12.31 10.29 -26.73
CA ASP A 430 12.12 11.65 -26.25
C ASP A 430 11.17 11.72 -25.05
N VAL A 431 11.55 12.51 -24.05
CA VAL A 431 10.70 12.92 -22.95
C VAL A 431 10.59 14.44 -22.91
N TYR A 432 9.48 14.93 -22.35
CA TYR A 432 9.07 16.32 -22.43
C TYR A 432 8.68 16.89 -21.06
N SER A 433 9.11 18.11 -20.76
CA SER A 433 8.59 18.91 -19.64
C SER A 433 7.94 20.18 -20.18
N ILE A 434 6.98 20.72 -19.45
CA ILE A 434 6.18 21.87 -19.91
C ILE A 434 6.43 23.02 -18.95
N LEU A 435 6.53 24.24 -19.48
CA LEU A 435 6.51 25.49 -18.73
C LEU A 435 5.27 26.28 -19.16
N LEU A 436 4.46 26.67 -18.17
CA LEU A 436 3.25 27.46 -18.36
C LEU A 436 3.52 28.94 -18.08
N GLU A 437 2.59 29.81 -18.45
CA GLU A 437 2.64 31.22 -18.07
C GLU A 437 2.76 31.40 -16.56
N VAL A 438 3.36 32.52 -16.15
CA VAL A 438 3.61 32.79 -14.73
C VAL A 438 2.29 32.93 -13.98
N ASP A 439 2.19 32.24 -12.85
CA ASP A 439 1.06 32.32 -11.93
C ASP A 439 1.57 32.05 -10.51
N SER A 440 1.01 32.75 -9.53
CA SER A 440 1.34 32.57 -8.11
C SER A 440 0.79 31.27 -7.50
N SER A 441 -0.21 30.66 -8.13
CA SER A 441 -0.87 29.45 -7.64
C SER A 441 -0.16 28.19 -8.14
N PRO A 442 0.26 27.26 -7.24
CA PRO A 442 0.79 25.96 -7.67
C PRO A 442 -0.21 25.11 -8.46
N PHE A 443 -1.52 25.37 -8.32
CA PHE A 443 -2.55 24.67 -9.09
C PHE A 443 -2.57 25.10 -10.57
N ALA A 444 -2.12 26.31 -10.88
CA ALA A 444 -1.98 26.78 -12.27
C ALA A 444 -0.79 26.15 -12.99
N HIS A 445 0.16 25.56 -12.26
CA HIS A 445 1.33 24.88 -12.79
C HIS A 445 1.14 23.36 -12.83
N THR A 446 -0.01 22.96 -13.36
CA THR A 446 -0.41 21.56 -13.51
C THR A 446 -0.99 21.33 -14.88
N VAL A 447 -0.89 20.10 -15.38
CA VAL A 447 -1.48 19.70 -16.67
C VAL A 447 -2.29 18.42 -16.51
N GLN A 448 -3.45 18.37 -17.18
CA GLN A 448 -4.24 17.16 -17.25
C GLN A 448 -3.71 16.25 -18.37
N VAL A 449 -3.20 15.08 -17.98
CA VAL A 449 -2.57 14.08 -18.85
C VAL A 449 -3.30 12.75 -18.71
N GLY A 450 -3.92 12.22 -19.76
CA GLY A 450 -4.55 10.88 -19.76
C GLY A 450 -5.40 10.52 -18.52
N GLY A 451 -6.15 11.48 -17.95
CA GLY A 451 -7.01 11.27 -16.77
C GLY A 451 -6.35 11.46 -15.40
N LEU A 452 -5.10 11.93 -15.33
CA LEU A 452 -4.42 12.34 -14.09
C LEU A 452 -3.81 13.75 -14.24
N TRP A 453 -3.32 14.31 -13.15
CA TRP A 453 -2.64 15.60 -13.10
C TRP A 453 -1.13 15.40 -12.99
N GLY A 454 -0.36 16.13 -13.78
CA GLY A 454 1.09 16.20 -13.64
C GLY A 454 1.57 17.63 -13.38
N THR A 455 2.70 17.77 -12.69
CA THR A 455 3.28 19.08 -12.36
C THR A 455 4.12 19.62 -13.52
N THR A 456 4.03 20.91 -13.77
CA THR A 456 4.88 21.59 -14.77
C THR A 456 6.12 22.21 -14.12
N LEU A 457 7.08 22.66 -14.93
CA LEU A 457 8.21 23.42 -14.43
C LEU A 457 7.74 24.79 -13.89
N GLY A 458 8.47 25.33 -12.92
CA GLY A 458 8.18 26.63 -12.32
C GLY A 458 6.98 26.64 -11.37
N HIS A 459 6.66 25.50 -10.76
CA HIS A 459 5.37 25.27 -10.08
C HIS A 459 5.17 25.98 -8.72
N GLY A 460 6.11 26.81 -8.28
CA GLY A 460 5.99 27.62 -7.07
C GLY A 460 6.18 26.87 -5.75
N VAL A 461 6.46 25.57 -5.76
CA VAL A 461 6.68 24.77 -4.53
C VAL A 461 8.18 24.51 -4.33
N THR A 462 8.87 25.43 -3.69
CA THR A 462 10.36 25.42 -3.57
C THR A 462 10.88 24.77 -2.29
N SER A 463 10.03 24.59 -1.28
CA SER A 463 10.39 23.99 0.00
C SER A 463 9.26 23.16 0.57
N VAL A 464 9.63 22.18 1.38
CA VAL A 464 8.71 21.35 2.16
C VAL A 464 8.03 22.25 3.19
N GLY A 465 6.74 22.55 2.99
CA GLY A 465 5.92 23.34 3.92
C GLY A 465 5.25 24.59 3.35
N ALA A 466 5.42 24.91 2.06
CA ALA A 466 4.93 26.19 1.52
C ALA A 466 3.49 26.18 0.95
N SER A 467 2.80 25.04 0.86
CA SER A 467 1.38 25.01 0.42
C SER A 467 0.45 24.68 1.60
N GLY A 468 -0.29 25.68 2.06
CA GLY A 468 -1.26 25.55 3.14
C GLY A 468 -2.30 24.46 2.87
N GLY A 469 -2.40 23.52 3.80
CA GLY A 469 -3.39 22.45 3.81
C GLY A 469 -2.99 21.22 4.61
N GLY A 470 -2.99 21.34 5.95
CA GLY A 470 -3.01 20.18 6.86
C GLY A 470 -1.66 19.53 7.16
N GLU A 471 -1.57 18.96 8.35
CA GLU A 471 -0.37 18.50 9.05
C GLU A 471 0.45 17.44 8.27
N GLY A 472 1.75 17.72 8.08
CA GLY A 472 2.82 16.72 8.24
C GLY A 472 3.09 15.70 7.11
N ALA A 473 2.85 16.04 5.84
CA ALA A 473 3.36 15.24 4.71
C ALA A 473 4.15 16.12 3.74
N ASP A 474 5.38 15.71 3.40
CA ASP A 474 6.23 16.40 2.43
C ASP A 474 5.55 16.42 1.05
N ASP A 475 5.32 17.62 0.49
CA ASP A 475 4.76 17.77 -0.85
C ASP A 475 5.77 17.21 -1.87
N ALA A 476 5.39 16.15 -2.61
CA ALA A 476 6.26 15.50 -3.59
C ALA A 476 6.74 16.44 -4.71
N ARG A 477 6.08 17.59 -4.91
CA ARG A 477 6.52 18.62 -5.84
C ARG A 477 7.70 19.44 -5.31
N ALA A 478 7.89 19.50 -3.99
CA ALA A 478 8.84 20.42 -3.37
C ALA A 478 10.26 20.25 -3.93
N HIS A 479 10.72 21.26 -4.67
CA HIS A 479 12.05 21.25 -5.27
C HIS A 479 12.57 22.68 -5.47
N PRO A 480 13.77 23.04 -4.94
CA PRO A 480 14.27 24.42 -4.99
C PRO A 480 14.40 25.00 -6.40
N PHE A 481 14.89 24.20 -7.36
CA PHE A 481 15.02 24.64 -8.75
C PHE A 481 13.72 24.50 -9.55
N PHE A 482 13.13 23.31 -9.67
CA PHE A 482 11.92 23.11 -10.48
C PHE A 482 10.69 23.87 -9.98
N GLY A 483 10.64 24.23 -8.69
CA GLY A 483 9.59 25.08 -8.13
C GLY A 483 9.83 26.59 -8.34
N ASP A 484 11.04 27.02 -8.70
CA ASP A 484 11.37 28.44 -8.89
C ASP A 484 11.21 28.84 -10.35
N TYR A 485 10.13 29.57 -10.63
CA TYR A 485 9.75 29.96 -11.99
C TYR A 485 10.84 30.77 -12.71
N VAL A 486 11.43 31.75 -12.01
CA VAL A 486 12.44 32.66 -12.57
C VAL A 486 13.71 31.89 -12.92
N SER A 487 14.17 31.04 -12.01
CA SER A 487 15.35 30.20 -12.19
C SER A 487 15.18 29.24 -13.37
N VAL A 488 13.99 28.64 -13.51
CA VAL A 488 13.67 27.78 -14.66
C VAL A 488 13.71 28.58 -15.96
N CYS A 489 13.07 29.76 -16.02
CA CYS A 489 13.08 30.63 -17.20
C CYS A 489 14.50 30.99 -17.63
N ASP A 490 15.34 31.44 -16.69
CA ASP A 490 16.73 31.81 -16.95
C ASP A 490 17.53 30.65 -17.54
N LYS A 491 17.31 29.42 -17.04
CA LYS A 491 17.99 28.22 -17.53
C LYS A 491 17.42 27.68 -18.83
N ILE A 492 16.16 27.94 -19.15
CA ILE A 492 15.56 27.60 -20.46
C ILE A 492 16.01 28.60 -21.53
N ALA A 493 16.18 29.88 -21.19
CA ALA A 493 16.53 30.94 -22.15
C ALA A 493 17.87 30.71 -22.89
N VAL A 494 18.78 29.93 -22.30
CA VAL A 494 20.07 29.57 -22.89
C VAL A 494 20.06 28.25 -23.67
N LEU A 495 18.94 27.54 -23.69
CA LEU A 495 18.80 26.29 -24.45
C LEU A 495 18.48 26.57 -25.91
N ARG A 496 18.90 25.65 -26.79
CA ARG A 496 18.67 25.78 -28.23
C ARG A 496 17.19 25.50 -28.56
N PRO A 497 16.45 26.42 -29.18
CA PRO A 497 15.13 26.12 -29.72
C PRO A 497 15.25 25.21 -30.95
N MET A 498 14.47 24.14 -31.00
CA MET A 498 14.41 23.15 -32.07
C MET A 498 12.98 22.62 -32.21
N ASN A 499 12.38 22.72 -33.41
CA ASN A 499 11.06 22.19 -33.73
C ASN A 499 9.93 22.61 -32.76
N GLY A 500 10.00 23.84 -32.25
CA GLY A 500 8.99 24.39 -31.33
C GLY A 500 9.13 23.96 -29.87
N ALA A 501 10.23 23.27 -29.52
CA ALA A 501 10.64 22.96 -28.15
C ALA A 501 12.08 23.45 -27.89
N TYR A 502 12.51 23.48 -26.62
CA TYR A 502 13.88 23.76 -26.22
C TYR A 502 14.62 22.44 -25.99
N GLN A 503 15.73 22.24 -26.69
CA GLN A 503 16.52 21.02 -26.58
C GLN A 503 17.35 21.02 -25.29
N CYS A 504 17.15 19.99 -24.48
CA CYS A 504 17.87 19.71 -23.23
C CYS A 504 18.64 18.39 -23.36
N TYR A 505 19.80 18.32 -22.71
CA TYR A 505 20.68 17.14 -22.70
C TYR A 505 20.87 16.57 -21.28
N GLY A 506 19.85 16.72 -20.43
CA GLY A 506 19.84 16.30 -19.03
C GLY A 506 19.98 17.47 -18.05
N VAL A 507 20.20 17.15 -16.77
CA VAL A 507 20.24 18.15 -15.69
C VAL A 507 21.65 18.41 -15.15
N THR A 508 21.84 19.58 -14.54
CA THR A 508 22.99 19.87 -13.67
C THR A 508 22.57 19.74 -12.22
N ARG A 509 23.51 19.34 -11.35
CA ARG A 509 23.26 19.16 -9.92
C ARG A 509 24.25 19.97 -9.10
N ASP A 510 23.77 20.49 -7.99
CA ASP A 510 24.60 21.14 -6.98
C ASP A 510 25.49 20.08 -6.30
N GLN A 511 26.79 20.33 -6.23
CA GLN A 511 27.76 19.33 -5.74
C GLN A 511 27.61 19.05 -4.23
N ARG A 512 27.09 20.01 -3.47
CA ARG A 512 26.96 19.90 -2.01
C ARG A 512 25.67 19.21 -1.60
N THR A 513 24.57 19.50 -2.28
CA THR A 513 23.22 19.02 -1.95
C THR A 513 22.76 17.86 -2.82
N GLY A 514 23.39 17.66 -3.99
CA GLY A 514 22.97 16.67 -4.99
C GLY A 514 21.68 17.02 -5.73
N LEU A 515 21.00 18.12 -5.36
CA LEU A 515 19.75 18.56 -5.96
C LEU A 515 19.97 19.17 -7.34
N VAL A 516 18.96 19.07 -8.21
CA VAL A 516 19.01 19.68 -9.54
C VAL A 516 19.06 21.21 -9.41
N ASN A 517 19.90 21.86 -10.21
CA ASN A 517 20.04 23.32 -10.22
C ASN A 517 20.09 23.94 -11.63
N GLY A 518 19.80 23.15 -12.67
CA GLY A 518 19.85 23.62 -14.05
C GLY A 518 19.70 22.52 -15.11
N PHE A 519 19.82 22.94 -16.36
CA PHE A 519 19.73 22.11 -17.56
C PHE A 519 21.05 22.09 -18.33
N ARG A 520 21.38 20.96 -18.96
CA ARG A 520 22.57 20.82 -19.82
C ARG A 520 22.27 21.32 -21.23
N THR A 521 23.15 22.17 -21.74
CA THR A 521 23.06 22.80 -23.08
C THR A 521 23.66 21.94 -24.21
N CYS A 522 24.48 20.95 -23.88
CA CYS A 522 25.10 20.03 -24.85
C CYS A 522 25.25 18.61 -24.27
N GLN A 523 25.44 17.62 -25.14
CA GLN A 523 25.71 16.23 -24.72
C GLN A 523 26.98 16.15 -23.84
N PRO A 524 27.01 15.25 -22.84
CA PRO A 524 28.23 14.92 -22.12
C PRO A 524 29.28 14.38 -23.11
N LYS A 525 30.53 14.85 -23.02
CA LYS A 525 31.62 14.20 -23.74
C LYS A 525 31.83 12.80 -23.14
N PRO A 526 31.97 11.73 -23.93
CA PRO A 526 32.36 10.44 -23.39
C PRO A 526 33.72 10.55 -22.72
N ASP A 527 33.85 10.01 -21.51
CA ASP A 527 35.10 10.01 -20.76
C ASP A 527 36.19 9.29 -21.57
N ALA A 528 37.31 9.98 -21.80
CA ALA A 528 38.48 9.45 -22.49
C ALA A 528 39.30 8.51 -21.57
N SER A 529 38.65 7.62 -20.82
CA SER A 529 39.28 6.71 -19.86
C SER A 529 39.09 5.23 -20.22
N GLY A 530 39.27 4.92 -21.50
CA GLY A 530 39.23 3.54 -22.02
C GLY A 530 40.31 3.23 -23.04
N ALA A 531 41.31 4.08 -23.20
CA ALA A 531 42.50 3.79 -24.00
C ALA A 531 43.68 3.61 -23.05
N GLN A 532 43.94 2.36 -22.65
CA GLN A 532 45.30 1.94 -22.33
C GLN A 532 45.79 1.02 -23.46
N PRO A 533 47.09 1.13 -23.82
CA PRO A 533 47.67 0.61 -25.06
C PRO A 533 47.67 -0.91 -25.19
#